data_AF-A0A3B4Z3L2-F1
#
_entry.id   AF-A0A3B4Z3L2-F1
#
_cell.length_a   1.000
_cell.length_b   1.000
_cell.length_c   1.000
_cell.angle_alpha   90.00
_cell.angle_beta   90.00
_cell.angle_gamma   90.00
#
_symmetry.space_group_name_H-M   'P 1'
#
loop_
_entity.id
_entity.type
_entity.pdbx_description
1 polymer ?
#
loop_
_entity_poly.entity_id
_entity_poly.type
_entity_poly.pdbx_seq_one_letter_code
_entity_poly.pdbx_strand_id
1 'polypeptide(L)'
;MSTQYSILFKQEHAHDDAIWTAAWGKSEADGSETIVTGSLDDMVKVWKWSDEKLELQWTLEGHQLGVVSVDISHNGAIAASSSLDAHIRLWDLESGKQIKSMDAGPVDAWTVAFSPDSKYIATGSHLGKVNIFGVESGKKEYSLDTRGKFILSIAYSPDGKYLASGAIDGIINIFDIATGKLLHTLEGHAMPIRSLTFSPDSQLLVTASDDGYIKIYDVQHANLAGTLSGHGSWVLNVAFSPDDTHFVSSSSDKSVKVWDASSRACINTFFDHQDQVWSVKYNSNGSKIISAGDDRAIHIYDCPM
;
A
#
# COMPACT_ATOMS: atom_id res chain seq x y z
N MET A 1 27.90 -1.41 -6.62
CA MET A 1 26.55 -1.49 -7.21
C MET A 1 26.29 -2.96 -7.45
N SER A 2 25.33 -3.54 -6.75
CA SER A 2 24.89 -4.92 -7.03
C SER A 2 24.33 -4.96 -8.45
N THR A 3 24.70 -5.98 -9.23
CA THR A 3 24.18 -6.20 -10.58
C THR A 3 23.00 -7.18 -10.58
N GLN A 4 22.57 -7.63 -9.40
CA GLN A 4 21.56 -8.66 -9.24
C GLN A 4 20.62 -8.29 -8.09
N TYR A 5 19.35 -8.69 -8.25
CA TYR A 5 18.41 -8.71 -7.16
C TYR A 5 18.89 -9.68 -6.08
N SER A 6 18.96 -9.21 -4.84
CA SER A 6 19.41 -10.03 -3.71
C SER A 6 18.73 -9.58 -2.44
N ILE A 7 18.75 -10.43 -1.42
CA ILE A 7 18.36 -9.99 -0.09
C ILE A 7 19.53 -9.28 0.60
N LEU A 8 19.24 -8.11 1.16
CA LEU A 8 20.21 -7.28 1.85
C LEU A 8 20.11 -7.46 3.37
N PHE A 9 18.89 -7.47 3.91
CA PHE A 9 18.65 -7.49 5.34
C PHE A 9 17.40 -8.30 5.71
N LYS A 10 17.44 -8.97 6.88
CA LYS A 10 16.30 -9.66 7.48
C LYS A 10 16.12 -9.22 8.93
N GLN A 11 14.95 -8.70 9.28
CA GLN A 11 14.50 -8.54 10.66
C GLN A 11 13.56 -9.67 11.00
N GLU A 12 14.05 -10.67 11.73
CA GLU A 12 13.20 -11.70 12.33
C GLU A 12 12.45 -11.13 13.53
N HIS A 13 11.25 -11.66 13.81
CA HIS A 13 10.42 -11.24 14.95
C HIS A 13 10.23 -9.70 15.01
N ALA A 14 9.97 -9.08 13.86
CA ALA A 14 9.71 -7.65 13.79
C ALA A 14 8.43 -7.26 14.55
N HIS A 15 7.46 -8.18 14.63
CA HIS A 15 6.22 -8.05 15.39
C HIS A 15 5.88 -9.35 16.14
N ASP A 16 4.99 -9.25 17.12
CA ASP A 16 4.53 -10.41 17.91
C ASP A 16 3.47 -11.22 17.15
N ASP A 17 2.86 -10.64 16.12
CA ASP A 17 1.92 -11.28 15.21
C ASP A 17 2.14 -10.86 13.74
N ALA A 18 1.36 -11.43 12.82
CA ALA A 18 1.45 -11.21 11.38
C ALA A 18 1.49 -9.71 11.01
N ILE A 19 2.41 -9.34 10.11
CA ILE A 19 2.54 -7.97 9.62
C ILE A 19 1.70 -7.86 8.35
N TRP A 20 0.60 -7.11 8.40
CA TRP A 20 -0.33 -6.98 7.28
C TRP A 20 0.03 -5.84 6.33
N THR A 21 0.82 -4.88 6.79
CA THR A 21 1.04 -3.65 6.03
C THR A 21 2.39 -3.01 6.35
N ALA A 22 3.02 -2.47 5.33
CA ALA A 22 4.25 -1.71 5.44
C ALA A 22 4.23 -0.54 4.45
N ALA A 23 4.73 0.61 4.91
CA ALA A 23 4.98 1.80 4.10
C ALA A 23 6.46 2.20 4.23
N TRP A 24 7.03 2.74 3.16
CA TRP A 24 8.41 3.24 3.14
C TRP A 24 8.41 4.66 2.57
N GLY A 25 8.77 5.62 3.40
CA GLY A 25 8.83 7.04 3.04
C GLY A 25 10.24 7.61 3.23
N LYS A 26 10.47 8.76 2.60
CA LYS A 26 11.67 9.57 2.82
C LYS A 26 11.25 10.95 3.33
N SER A 27 11.79 11.35 4.46
CA SER A 27 11.56 12.67 5.06
C SER A 27 12.16 13.75 4.17
N GLU A 28 11.36 14.76 3.81
CA GLU A 28 11.86 15.95 3.10
C GLU A 28 12.70 16.86 4.02
N ALA A 29 12.52 16.77 5.33
CA ALA A 29 13.17 17.65 6.31
C ALA A 29 14.66 17.32 6.48
N ASP A 30 15.01 16.02 6.53
CA ASP A 30 16.36 15.55 6.82
C ASP A 30 16.86 14.46 5.86
N GLY A 31 16.02 14.01 4.92
CA GLY A 31 16.35 12.96 3.96
C GLY A 31 16.37 11.55 4.55
N SER A 32 15.95 11.38 5.81
CA SER A 32 15.93 10.07 6.46
C SER A 32 14.91 9.12 5.82
N GLU A 33 15.27 7.85 5.74
CA GLU A 33 14.39 6.78 5.24
C GLU A 33 13.67 6.13 6.42
N THR A 34 12.35 6.17 6.39
CA THR A 34 11.47 5.67 7.44
C THR A 34 10.57 4.58 6.89
N ILE A 35 10.51 3.46 7.60
CA ILE A 35 9.59 2.37 7.35
C ILE A 35 8.55 2.39 8.49
N VAL A 36 7.28 2.26 8.14
CA VAL A 36 6.20 2.09 9.11
C VAL A 36 5.53 0.76 8.83
N THR A 37 5.36 -0.07 9.86
CA THR A 37 4.67 -1.37 9.76
C THR A 37 3.48 -1.43 10.70
N GLY A 38 2.41 -2.08 10.24
CA GLY A 38 1.22 -2.37 11.04
C GLY A 38 0.98 -3.87 11.10
N SER A 39 0.65 -4.38 12.29
CA SER A 39 0.50 -5.81 12.55
C SER A 39 -0.80 -6.13 13.29
N LEU A 40 -1.15 -7.41 13.28
CA LEU A 40 -2.22 -7.99 14.07
C LEU A 40 -1.95 -7.98 15.58
N ASP A 41 -0.73 -7.64 16.02
CA ASP A 41 -0.40 -7.41 17.43
C ASP A 41 -0.87 -6.05 17.98
N ASP A 42 -1.76 -5.38 17.25
CA ASP A 42 -2.31 -4.04 17.50
C ASP A 42 -1.28 -2.89 17.40
N MET A 43 -0.01 -3.19 17.10
CA MET A 43 1.06 -2.20 17.09
C MET A 43 1.31 -1.62 15.71
N VAL A 44 1.64 -0.32 15.70
CA VAL A 44 2.35 0.31 14.59
C VAL A 44 3.81 0.51 15.03
N LYS A 45 4.77 0.02 14.26
CA LYS A 45 6.20 0.23 14.51
C LYS A 45 6.80 1.13 13.46
N VAL A 46 7.63 2.07 13.92
CA VAL A 46 8.39 2.98 13.06
C VAL A 46 9.84 2.57 13.12
N TRP A 47 10.42 2.31 11.96
CA TRP A 47 11.78 1.85 11.80
C TRP A 47 12.57 2.87 10.99
N LYS A 48 13.81 3.10 11.37
CA LYS A 48 14.75 3.91 10.61
C LYS A 48 15.64 3.01 9.78
N TRP A 49 15.72 3.28 8.49
CA TRP A 49 16.66 2.62 7.59
C TRP A 49 17.86 3.53 7.36
N SER A 50 19.03 3.08 7.81
CA SER A 50 20.30 3.77 7.62
C SER A 50 21.46 2.79 7.73
N ASP A 51 22.55 3.04 7.00
CA ASP A 51 23.77 2.23 7.05
C ASP A 51 23.50 0.72 6.85
N GLU A 52 22.59 0.39 5.92
CA GLU A 52 22.14 -0.97 5.61
C GLU A 52 21.55 -1.75 6.80
N LYS A 53 21.02 -1.01 7.78
CA LYS A 53 20.36 -1.57 8.97
C LYS A 53 18.98 -0.98 9.15
N LEU A 54 18.12 -1.82 9.72
CA LEU A 54 16.78 -1.43 10.17
C LEU A 54 16.79 -1.33 11.69
N GLU A 55 16.54 -0.13 12.23
CA GLU A 55 16.52 0.13 13.66
C GLU A 55 15.12 0.55 14.10
N LEU A 56 14.57 -0.10 15.14
CA LEU A 56 13.28 0.29 15.70
C LEU A 56 13.41 1.67 16.37
N GLN A 57 12.67 2.65 15.87
CA GLN A 57 12.65 4.00 16.41
C GLN A 57 11.47 4.19 17.38
N TRP A 58 10.27 3.76 16.99
CA TRP A 58 9.06 3.92 17.81
C TRP A 58 8.18 2.68 17.78
N THR A 59 7.54 2.40 18.92
CA THR A 59 6.37 1.53 19.02
C THR A 59 5.17 2.41 19.38
N LEU A 60 4.23 2.52 18.45
CA LEU A 60 3.08 3.41 18.54
C LEU A 60 1.86 2.60 18.99
N GLU A 61 1.52 2.74 20.26
CA GLU A 61 0.40 2.05 20.89
C GLU A 61 -0.89 2.87 20.76
N GLY A 62 -2.02 2.20 20.57
CA GLY A 62 -3.33 2.85 20.68
C GLY A 62 -4.48 2.15 19.97
N HIS A 63 -4.21 1.35 18.93
CA HIS A 63 -5.24 0.51 18.32
C HIS A 63 -5.70 -0.59 19.28
N GLN A 64 -6.95 -0.99 19.14
CA GLN A 64 -7.58 -2.02 19.99
C GLN A 64 -7.75 -3.37 19.29
N LEU A 65 -7.46 -3.40 18.00
CA LEU A 65 -7.48 -4.57 17.14
C LEU A 65 -6.39 -4.40 16.07
N GLY A 66 -6.08 -5.48 15.37
CA GLY A 66 -5.03 -5.54 14.37
C GLY A 66 -5.07 -4.39 13.36
N VAL A 67 -3.89 -3.87 13.04
CA VAL A 67 -3.69 -2.78 12.09
C VAL A 67 -3.78 -3.33 10.67
N VAL A 68 -4.73 -2.83 9.90
CA VAL A 68 -5.02 -3.33 8.54
C VAL A 68 -4.27 -2.58 7.45
N SER A 69 -3.92 -1.32 7.68
CA SER A 69 -3.21 -0.50 6.70
C SER A 69 -2.49 0.64 7.37
N VAL A 70 -1.27 0.88 6.92
CA VAL A 70 -0.47 2.08 7.23
C VAL A 70 -0.09 2.77 5.93
N ASP A 71 0.08 4.08 6.00
CA ASP A 71 0.64 4.89 4.93
C ASP A 71 1.43 6.07 5.52
N ILE A 72 2.38 6.61 4.76
CA ILE A 72 3.22 7.75 5.16
C ILE A 72 2.87 8.93 4.25
N SER A 73 2.73 10.13 4.83
CA SER A 73 2.53 11.34 4.04
C SER A 73 3.69 11.58 3.07
N HIS A 74 3.43 12.21 1.93
CA HIS A 74 4.43 12.37 0.87
C HIS A 74 5.70 13.13 1.32
N ASN A 75 5.57 14.04 2.30
CA ASN A 75 6.70 14.75 2.90
C ASN A 75 7.47 13.94 3.97
N GLY A 76 7.00 12.74 4.33
CA GLY A 76 7.59 11.85 5.32
C GLY A 76 7.43 12.27 6.79
N ALA A 77 6.62 13.28 7.10
CA ALA A 77 6.50 13.81 8.46
C ALA A 77 5.50 13.04 9.36
N ILE A 78 4.41 12.54 8.78
CA ILE A 78 3.34 11.87 9.51
C ILE A 78 3.01 10.52 8.90
N ALA A 79 2.47 9.61 9.72
CA ALA A 79 1.88 8.37 9.26
C ALA A 79 0.39 8.29 9.64
N ALA A 80 -0.37 7.58 8.82
CA ALA A 80 -1.73 7.18 9.13
C ALA A 80 -1.76 5.68 9.32
N SER A 81 -2.58 5.21 10.26
CA SER A 81 -2.90 3.78 10.41
C SER A 81 -4.39 3.59 10.58
N SER A 82 -4.89 2.47 10.10
CA SER A 82 -6.28 2.05 10.23
C SER A 82 -6.35 0.63 10.75
N SER A 83 -7.42 0.29 11.46
CA SER A 83 -7.58 -0.99 12.13
C SER A 83 -9.02 -1.46 12.07
N LEU A 84 -9.20 -2.76 12.35
CA LEU A 84 -10.50 -3.39 12.58
C LEU A 84 -11.28 -2.74 13.75
N ASP A 85 -10.63 -1.94 14.58
CA ASP A 85 -11.25 -1.14 15.65
C ASP A 85 -12.04 0.08 15.14
N ALA A 86 -12.21 0.22 13.82
CA ALA A 86 -12.94 1.30 13.16
C ALA A 86 -12.34 2.70 13.32
N HIS A 87 -11.08 2.80 13.76
CA HIS A 87 -10.39 4.07 13.91
C HIS A 87 -9.26 4.22 12.91
N ILE A 88 -9.09 5.46 12.44
CA ILE A 88 -7.88 5.91 11.76
C ILE A 88 -7.08 6.76 12.75
N ARG A 89 -5.80 6.46 12.95
CA ARG A 89 -4.90 7.23 13.82
C ARG A 89 -3.84 7.93 12.99
N LEU A 90 -3.54 9.17 13.37
CA LEU A 90 -2.45 9.96 12.81
C LEU A 90 -1.31 10.02 13.81
N TRP A 91 -0.10 9.82 13.32
CA TRP A 91 1.12 9.73 14.11
C TRP A 91 2.17 10.70 13.58
N ASP A 92 2.84 11.36 14.50
CA ASP A 92 3.99 12.20 14.22
C ASP A 92 5.25 11.32 14.22
N LEU A 93 5.94 11.23 13.08
CA LEU A 93 7.08 10.32 12.92
C LEU A 93 8.35 10.85 13.59
N GLU A 94 8.43 12.16 13.82
CA GLU A 94 9.55 12.79 14.52
C GLU A 94 9.50 12.48 16.02
N SER A 95 8.35 12.67 16.67
CA SER A 95 8.18 12.54 18.12
C SER A 95 7.63 11.19 18.57
N GLY A 96 7.13 10.36 17.65
CA GLY A 96 6.51 9.06 17.96
C GLY A 96 5.19 9.19 18.72
N LYS A 97 4.46 10.30 18.56
CA LYS A 97 3.22 10.58 19.30
C LYS A 97 2.00 10.52 18.40
N GLN A 98 0.87 10.08 18.96
CA GLN A 98 -0.42 10.21 18.30
C GLN A 98 -0.80 11.69 18.19
N ILE A 99 -1.08 12.15 16.98
CA ILE A 99 -1.58 13.49 16.69
C ILE A 99 -3.09 13.53 16.90
N LYS A 100 -3.81 12.59 16.27
CA LYS A 100 -5.28 12.50 16.29
C LYS A 100 -5.76 11.06 16.16
N SER A 101 -6.99 10.83 16.60
CA SER A 101 -7.75 9.60 16.32
C SER A 101 -9.09 10.01 15.72
N MET A 102 -9.43 9.40 14.59
CA MET A 102 -10.63 9.65 13.80
C MET A 102 -11.50 8.39 13.86
N ASP A 103 -12.64 8.49 14.53
CA ASP A 103 -13.65 7.43 14.54
C ASP A 103 -14.37 7.43 13.19
N ALA A 104 -14.16 6.37 12.41
CA ALA A 104 -14.84 6.15 11.15
C ALA A 104 -16.11 5.29 11.35
N GLY A 105 -16.44 4.88 12.57
CA GLY A 105 -17.55 3.96 12.81
C GLY A 105 -17.31 2.58 12.19
N PRO A 106 -18.20 1.61 12.46
CA PRO A 106 -17.92 0.18 12.29
C PRO A 106 -17.71 -0.29 10.84
N VAL A 107 -17.97 0.58 9.86
CA VAL A 107 -18.02 0.22 8.44
C VAL A 107 -17.41 1.25 7.50
N ASP A 108 -17.01 2.45 7.95
CA ASP A 108 -16.57 3.52 7.04
C ASP A 108 -15.04 3.57 6.80
N ALA A 109 -14.24 2.68 7.41
CA ALA A 109 -12.79 2.60 7.17
C ALA A 109 -12.30 1.16 6.97
N TRP A 110 -11.30 1.03 6.09
CA TRP A 110 -10.57 -0.21 5.83
C TRP A 110 -9.10 0.08 5.57
N THR A 111 -8.66 0.21 4.30
CA THR A 111 -7.30 0.66 3.98
C THR A 111 -7.22 2.18 3.95
N VAL A 112 -6.03 2.76 4.15
CA VAL A 112 -5.79 4.21 4.10
C VAL A 112 -4.78 4.58 3.03
N ALA A 113 -4.96 5.75 2.41
CA ALA A 113 -3.99 6.34 1.49
C ALA A 113 -3.99 7.87 1.63
N PHE A 114 -2.81 8.47 1.73
CA PHE A 114 -2.65 9.92 1.68
C PHE A 114 -2.87 10.45 0.26
N SER A 115 -3.49 11.62 0.14
CA SER A 115 -3.46 12.39 -1.11
C SER A 115 -2.01 12.83 -1.43
N PRO A 116 -1.67 13.09 -2.71
CA PRO A 116 -0.33 13.54 -3.11
C PRO A 116 0.14 14.81 -2.39
N ASP A 117 -0.79 15.70 -2.05
CA ASP A 117 -0.52 16.92 -1.28
C ASP A 117 -0.57 16.72 0.25
N SER A 118 -0.80 15.48 0.71
CA SER A 118 -0.91 15.06 2.12
C SER A 118 -1.98 15.80 2.93
N LYS A 119 -2.95 16.45 2.29
CA LYS A 119 -4.05 17.15 2.98
C LYS A 119 -5.22 16.25 3.31
N TYR A 120 -5.37 15.14 2.60
CA TYR A 120 -6.48 14.22 2.75
C TYR A 120 -5.99 12.79 2.98
N ILE A 121 -6.82 12.01 3.66
CA ILE A 121 -6.72 10.55 3.73
C ILE A 121 -7.99 9.99 3.11
N ALA A 122 -7.81 9.17 2.08
CA ALA A 122 -8.89 8.33 1.58
C ALA A 122 -8.94 7.03 2.39
N THR A 123 -10.14 6.48 2.59
CA THR A 123 -10.34 5.14 3.12
C THR A 123 -11.53 4.43 2.47
N GLY A 124 -11.40 3.13 2.21
CA GLY A 124 -12.50 2.29 1.73
C GLY A 124 -13.51 1.98 2.83
N SER A 125 -14.77 1.72 2.45
CA SER A 125 -15.83 1.31 3.38
C SER A 125 -16.48 -0.01 2.98
N HIS A 126 -17.15 -0.66 3.93
CA HIS A 126 -17.91 -1.90 3.68
C HIS A 126 -19.14 -1.67 2.79
N LEU A 127 -19.56 -0.41 2.62
CA LEU A 127 -20.76 -0.01 1.88
C LEU A 127 -20.48 0.57 0.49
N GLY A 128 -19.30 0.29 -0.09
CA GLY A 128 -18.98 0.71 -1.45
C GLY A 128 -18.66 2.19 -1.61
N LYS A 129 -18.37 2.89 -0.52
CA LYS A 129 -17.88 4.28 -0.55
C LYS A 129 -16.38 4.34 -0.29
N VAL A 130 -15.76 5.37 -0.84
CA VAL A 130 -14.45 5.86 -0.42
C VAL A 130 -14.67 7.15 0.36
N ASN A 131 -14.34 7.16 1.64
CA ASN A 131 -14.48 8.32 2.52
C ASN A 131 -13.20 9.13 2.54
N ILE A 132 -13.32 10.45 2.41
CA ILE A 132 -12.18 11.37 2.40
C ILE A 132 -12.20 12.16 3.70
N PHE A 133 -11.15 12.01 4.48
CA PHE A 133 -10.92 12.72 5.73
C PHE A 133 -9.86 13.81 5.53
N GLY A 134 -10.10 15.00 6.06
CA GLY A 134 -9.07 16.03 6.09
C GLY A 134 -8.06 15.74 7.19
N VAL A 135 -6.77 15.78 6.86
CA VAL A 135 -5.68 15.51 7.81
C VAL A 135 -5.67 16.55 8.93
N GLU A 136 -5.82 17.83 8.58
CA GLU A 136 -5.89 18.92 9.57
C GLU A 136 -7.22 18.91 10.33
N SER A 137 -8.34 18.72 9.62
CA SER A 137 -9.68 18.79 10.22
C SER A 137 -9.97 17.59 11.13
N GLY A 138 -9.41 16.42 10.82
CA GLY A 138 -9.68 15.14 11.49
C GLY A 138 -11.12 14.65 11.28
N LYS A 139 -11.80 15.14 10.24
CA LYS A 139 -13.22 14.88 9.98
C LYS A 139 -13.41 14.36 8.57
N LYS A 140 -14.46 13.56 8.37
CA LYS A 140 -14.94 13.20 7.04
C LYS A 140 -15.45 14.45 6.34
N GLU A 141 -14.85 14.80 5.21
CA GLU A 141 -15.20 15.99 4.43
C GLU A 141 -16.19 15.65 3.33
N TYR A 142 -15.95 14.56 2.60
CA TYR A 142 -16.85 14.04 1.58
C TYR A 142 -16.65 12.54 1.35
N SER A 143 -17.50 11.95 0.52
CA SER A 143 -17.42 10.55 0.13
C SER A 143 -17.62 10.41 -1.38
N LEU A 144 -16.89 9.48 -1.98
CA LEU A 144 -17.09 9.00 -3.35
C LEU A 144 -17.89 7.72 -3.29
N ASP A 145 -18.99 7.63 -4.06
CA ASP A 145 -19.91 6.51 -4.00
C ASP A 145 -19.81 5.67 -5.28
N THR A 146 -19.35 4.42 -5.15
CA THR A 146 -19.30 3.47 -6.27
C THR A 146 -20.65 2.82 -6.55
N ARG A 147 -21.62 2.94 -5.61
CA ARG A 147 -22.86 2.15 -5.55
C ARG A 147 -22.62 0.63 -5.56
N GLY A 148 -21.42 0.21 -5.17
CA GLY A 148 -20.95 -1.16 -5.18
C GLY A 148 -20.88 -1.78 -3.79
N LYS A 149 -20.02 -2.80 -3.66
CA LYS A 149 -19.77 -3.52 -2.41
C LYS A 149 -18.52 -3.00 -1.72
N PHE A 150 -18.13 -3.66 -0.63
CA PHE A 150 -16.94 -3.37 0.16
C PHE A 150 -15.70 -3.07 -0.70
N ILE A 151 -15.13 -1.88 -0.50
CA ILE A 151 -13.86 -1.43 -1.06
C ILE A 151 -12.69 -1.91 -0.18
N LEU A 152 -11.86 -2.79 -0.73
CA LEU A 152 -10.70 -3.38 -0.04
C LEU A 152 -9.41 -2.58 -0.27
N SER A 153 -9.28 -1.94 -1.44
CA SER A 153 -8.07 -1.21 -1.80
C SER A 153 -8.41 0.12 -2.46
N ILE A 154 -7.53 1.10 -2.25
CA ILE A 154 -7.61 2.44 -2.83
C ILE A 154 -6.20 2.92 -3.17
N ALA A 155 -6.09 3.79 -4.19
CA ALA A 155 -4.86 4.52 -4.47
C ALA A 155 -5.18 5.88 -5.11
N TYR A 156 -4.41 6.89 -4.72
CA TYR A 156 -4.32 8.15 -5.46
C TYR A 156 -3.37 8.00 -6.64
N SER A 157 -3.66 8.66 -7.76
CA SER A 157 -2.66 8.86 -8.81
C SER A 157 -1.62 9.89 -8.33
N PRO A 158 -0.31 9.69 -8.61
CA PRO A 158 0.74 10.65 -8.23
C PRO A 158 0.50 12.08 -8.73
N ASP A 159 -0.14 12.25 -9.90
CA ASP A 159 -0.48 13.55 -10.45
C ASP A 159 -1.70 14.22 -9.77
N GLY A 160 -2.34 13.54 -8.80
CA GLY A 160 -3.48 14.03 -8.03
C GLY A 160 -4.79 14.14 -8.80
N LYS A 161 -4.88 13.62 -10.03
CA LYS A 161 -6.09 13.71 -10.85
C LYS A 161 -7.10 12.62 -10.54
N TYR A 162 -6.65 11.41 -10.22
CA TYR A 162 -7.49 10.24 -10.11
C TYR A 162 -7.38 9.53 -8.76
N LEU A 163 -8.49 8.92 -8.35
CA LEU A 163 -8.52 7.94 -7.26
C LEU A 163 -9.10 6.64 -7.81
N ALA A 164 -8.39 5.53 -7.63
CA ALA A 164 -8.87 4.20 -7.96
C ALA A 164 -9.31 3.45 -6.70
N SER A 165 -10.31 2.58 -6.83
CA SER A 165 -10.77 1.69 -5.77
C SER A 165 -10.99 0.27 -6.28
N GLY A 166 -10.58 -0.74 -5.52
CA GLY A 166 -10.76 -2.16 -5.80
C GLY A 166 -11.72 -2.81 -4.80
N ALA A 167 -12.75 -3.48 -5.31
CA ALA A 167 -13.82 -4.06 -4.51
C ALA A 167 -13.62 -5.56 -4.22
N ILE A 168 -14.36 -6.04 -3.22
CA ILE A 168 -14.43 -7.46 -2.83
C ILE A 168 -14.96 -8.38 -3.95
N ASP A 169 -15.70 -7.86 -4.91
CA ASP A 169 -16.26 -8.60 -6.04
C ASP A 169 -15.52 -8.34 -7.37
N GLY A 170 -14.30 -7.79 -7.30
CA GLY A 170 -13.43 -7.67 -8.48
C GLY A 170 -13.68 -6.45 -9.36
N ILE A 171 -14.58 -5.55 -8.93
CA ILE A 171 -14.85 -4.30 -9.64
C ILE A 171 -13.80 -3.25 -9.29
N ILE A 172 -13.32 -2.54 -10.32
CA ILE A 172 -12.46 -1.36 -10.19
C ILE A 172 -13.30 -0.12 -10.50
N ASN A 173 -13.15 0.94 -9.72
CA ASN A 173 -13.72 2.25 -10.02
C ASN A 173 -12.62 3.30 -10.08
N ILE A 174 -12.69 4.21 -11.06
CA ILE A 174 -11.77 5.34 -11.22
C ILE A 174 -12.57 6.63 -11.11
N PHE A 175 -12.19 7.49 -10.17
CA PHE A 175 -12.81 8.77 -9.90
C PHE A 175 -11.91 9.92 -10.33
N ASP A 176 -12.52 11.00 -10.81
CA ASP A 176 -11.89 12.31 -10.93
C ASP A 176 -11.92 13.00 -9.56
N ILE A 177 -10.76 13.34 -9.02
CA ILE A 177 -10.66 13.93 -7.67
C ILE A 177 -11.21 15.35 -7.64
N ALA A 178 -10.94 16.15 -8.67
CA ALA A 178 -11.31 17.55 -8.71
C ALA A 178 -12.84 17.77 -8.71
N THR A 179 -13.58 16.88 -9.35
CA THR A 179 -15.04 16.94 -9.48
C THR A 179 -15.77 15.94 -8.59
N GLY A 180 -15.07 14.95 -8.04
CA GLY A 180 -15.64 13.85 -7.25
C GLY A 180 -16.50 12.88 -8.07
N LYS A 181 -16.39 12.89 -9.40
CA LYS A 181 -17.21 12.07 -10.29
C LYS A 181 -16.58 10.72 -10.57
N LEU A 182 -17.41 9.67 -10.60
CA LEU A 182 -17.04 8.37 -11.13
C LEU A 182 -16.87 8.47 -12.65
N LEU A 183 -15.64 8.22 -13.14
CA LEU A 183 -15.32 8.25 -14.57
C LEU A 183 -15.51 6.87 -15.21
N HIS A 184 -14.97 5.83 -14.56
CA HIS A 184 -14.95 4.48 -15.10
C HIS A 184 -15.28 3.44 -14.04
N THR A 185 -16.01 2.41 -14.44
CA THR A 185 -16.23 1.17 -13.69
C THR A 185 -15.78 0.02 -14.58
N LEU A 186 -14.82 -0.75 -14.10
CA LEU A 186 -14.20 -1.85 -14.85
C LEU A 186 -14.52 -3.18 -14.16
N GLU A 187 -15.05 -4.12 -14.93
CA GLU A 187 -15.14 -5.53 -14.54
C GLU A 187 -13.75 -6.14 -14.65
N GLY A 188 -12.93 -5.92 -13.62
CA GLY A 188 -11.50 -6.19 -13.69
C GLY A 188 -11.16 -7.64 -13.39
N HIS A 189 -11.60 -8.11 -12.24
CA HIS A 189 -11.30 -9.43 -11.68
C HIS A 189 -12.59 -10.17 -11.32
N ALA A 190 -12.51 -11.49 -11.15
CA ALA A 190 -13.64 -12.31 -10.69
C ALA A 190 -13.65 -12.51 -9.15
N MET A 191 -12.60 -12.03 -8.48
CA MET A 191 -12.32 -12.24 -7.07
C MET A 191 -11.85 -10.92 -6.41
N PRO A 192 -11.78 -10.86 -5.07
CA PRO A 192 -11.38 -9.65 -4.34
C PRO A 192 -10.10 -8.98 -4.86
N ILE A 193 -10.12 -7.65 -5.03
CA ILE A 193 -8.93 -6.84 -5.35
C ILE A 193 -8.32 -6.32 -4.05
N ARG A 194 -7.26 -6.99 -3.58
CA ARG A 194 -6.59 -6.66 -2.31
C ARG A 194 -5.69 -5.44 -2.39
N SER A 195 -5.16 -5.14 -3.57
CA SER A 195 -4.26 -4.03 -3.76
C SER A 195 -4.34 -3.50 -5.19
N LEU A 196 -4.15 -2.20 -5.33
CA LEU A 196 -3.96 -1.53 -6.60
C LEU A 196 -3.02 -0.34 -6.42
N THR A 197 -2.34 0.05 -7.49
CA THR A 197 -1.42 1.21 -7.48
C THR A 197 -1.36 1.83 -8.87
N PHE A 198 -1.26 3.16 -8.92
CA PHE A 198 -0.91 3.86 -10.15
C PHE A 198 0.60 3.77 -10.39
N SER A 199 1.01 3.84 -11.66
CA SER A 199 2.39 4.11 -12.03
C SER A 199 2.81 5.53 -11.64
N PRO A 200 4.11 5.79 -11.42
CA PRO A 200 4.64 7.13 -11.17
C PRO A 200 4.17 8.20 -12.17
N ASP A 201 4.08 7.87 -13.46
CA ASP A 201 3.58 8.77 -14.51
C ASP A 201 2.04 8.91 -14.56
N SER A 202 1.34 8.19 -13.67
CA SER A 202 -0.13 8.11 -13.58
C SER A 202 -0.84 7.55 -14.81
N GLN A 203 -0.12 6.93 -15.76
CA GLN A 203 -0.69 6.39 -17.00
C GLN A 203 -1.19 4.95 -16.87
N LEU A 204 -0.60 4.16 -15.97
CA LEU A 204 -0.97 2.78 -15.72
C LEU A 204 -1.61 2.60 -14.34
N LEU A 205 -2.57 1.69 -14.27
CA LEU A 205 -3.12 1.17 -13.02
C LEU A 205 -2.85 -0.34 -12.96
N VAL A 206 -2.14 -0.78 -11.92
CA VAL A 206 -1.88 -2.19 -11.65
C VAL A 206 -2.79 -2.66 -10.53
N THR A 207 -3.43 -3.81 -10.71
CA THR A 207 -4.34 -4.42 -9.74
C THR A 207 -3.93 -5.86 -9.39
N ALA A 208 -4.12 -6.23 -8.13
CA ALA A 208 -3.77 -7.52 -7.55
C ALA A 208 -4.99 -8.16 -6.89
N SER A 209 -5.23 -9.44 -7.19
CA SER A 209 -6.47 -10.13 -6.87
C SER A 209 -6.26 -11.54 -6.31
N ASP A 210 -7.27 -12.01 -5.59
CA ASP A 210 -7.39 -13.39 -5.09
C ASP A 210 -7.55 -14.41 -6.21
N ASP A 211 -7.81 -13.99 -7.45
CA ASP A 211 -7.76 -14.89 -8.61
C ASP A 211 -6.34 -15.28 -9.03
N GLY A 212 -5.32 -14.73 -8.36
CA GLY A 212 -3.90 -15.03 -8.60
C GLY A 212 -3.29 -14.25 -9.77
N TYR A 213 -4.07 -13.35 -10.39
CA TYR A 213 -3.59 -12.54 -11.50
C TYR A 213 -3.27 -11.11 -11.06
N ILE A 214 -2.31 -10.53 -11.78
CA ILE A 214 -2.06 -9.09 -11.80
C ILE A 214 -2.60 -8.56 -13.13
N LYS A 215 -3.36 -7.47 -13.11
CA LYS A 215 -3.83 -6.82 -14.33
C LYS A 215 -3.29 -5.40 -14.42
N ILE A 216 -2.97 -4.98 -15.63
CA ILE A 216 -2.48 -3.64 -15.95
C ILE A 216 -3.50 -2.98 -16.86
N TYR A 217 -3.94 -1.78 -16.49
CA TYR A 217 -4.87 -0.96 -17.24
C TYR A 217 -4.21 0.34 -17.67
N ASP A 218 -4.55 0.81 -18.87
CA ASP A 218 -4.30 2.19 -19.25
C ASP A 218 -5.37 3.08 -18.62
N VAL A 219 -4.93 4.12 -17.90
CA VAL A 219 -5.82 5.00 -17.13
C VAL A 219 -6.63 5.91 -18.05
N GLN A 220 -6.02 6.40 -19.14
CA GLN A 220 -6.65 7.37 -20.04
C GLN A 220 -7.84 6.77 -20.81
N HIS A 221 -7.70 5.55 -21.29
CA HIS A 221 -8.68 4.84 -22.10
C HIS A 221 -9.48 3.80 -21.30
N ALA A 222 -9.09 3.57 -20.04
CA ALA A 222 -9.75 2.65 -19.12
C ALA A 222 -9.88 1.22 -19.69
N ASN A 223 -8.86 0.75 -20.42
CA ASN A 223 -8.84 -0.56 -21.03
C ASN A 223 -7.72 -1.45 -20.47
N LEU A 224 -7.92 -2.76 -20.56
CA LEU A 224 -6.97 -3.75 -20.09
C LEU A 224 -5.75 -3.79 -21.03
N ALA A 225 -4.59 -3.35 -20.54
CA ALA A 225 -3.33 -3.41 -21.28
C ALA A 225 -2.72 -4.82 -21.22
N GLY A 226 -2.82 -5.52 -20.08
CA GLY A 226 -2.26 -6.86 -19.91
C GLY A 226 -2.79 -7.61 -18.69
N THR A 227 -2.74 -8.94 -18.73
CA THR A 227 -2.98 -9.83 -17.59
C THR A 227 -1.75 -10.70 -17.40
N LEU A 228 -1.18 -10.68 -16.20
CA LEU A 228 0.05 -11.35 -15.83
C LEU A 228 -0.28 -12.49 -14.88
N SER A 229 0.24 -13.66 -15.19
CA SER A 229 0.20 -14.85 -14.34
C SER A 229 1.59 -15.13 -13.78
N GLY A 230 1.66 -15.85 -12.66
CA GLY A 230 2.94 -16.34 -12.13
C GLY A 230 2.92 -16.60 -10.63
N HIS A 231 2.00 -15.99 -9.89
CA HIS A 231 1.72 -16.38 -8.51
C HIS A 231 0.87 -17.65 -8.46
N GLY A 232 1.13 -18.50 -7.47
CA GLY A 232 0.42 -19.76 -7.22
C GLY A 232 -0.75 -19.63 -6.26
N SER A 233 -1.02 -18.42 -5.76
CA SER A 233 -2.08 -18.09 -4.81
C SER A 233 -2.48 -16.62 -4.95
N TRP A 234 -3.23 -16.09 -3.99
CA TRP A 234 -3.73 -14.71 -3.97
C TRP A 234 -2.60 -13.69 -4.04
N VAL A 235 -2.74 -12.69 -4.93
CA VAL A 235 -1.80 -11.56 -4.96
C VAL A 235 -2.27 -10.53 -3.95
N LEU A 236 -1.50 -10.37 -2.87
CA LEU A 236 -1.88 -9.58 -1.70
C LEU A 236 -1.53 -8.10 -1.84
N ASN A 237 -0.41 -7.79 -2.51
CA ASN A 237 0.05 -6.41 -2.67
C ASN A 237 0.78 -6.18 -3.99
N VAL A 238 0.69 -4.94 -4.48
CA VAL A 238 1.48 -4.42 -5.61
C VAL A 238 2.01 -3.03 -5.29
N ALA A 239 3.21 -2.71 -5.78
CA ALA A 239 3.81 -1.39 -5.67
C ALA A 239 4.72 -1.11 -6.87
N PHE A 240 4.59 0.07 -7.49
CA PHE A 240 5.50 0.50 -8.54
C PHE A 240 6.85 0.95 -7.98
N SER A 241 7.90 0.70 -8.77
CA SER A 241 9.18 1.38 -8.61
C SER A 241 9.05 2.83 -9.07
N PRO A 242 9.74 3.79 -8.44
CA PRO A 242 9.77 5.18 -8.90
C PRO A 242 10.44 5.36 -10.28
N ASP A 243 11.07 4.31 -10.83
CA ASP A 243 11.65 4.31 -12.18
C ASP A 243 10.61 4.23 -13.31
N ASP A 244 9.33 4.00 -12.99
CA ASP A 244 8.20 3.87 -13.92
C ASP A 244 8.28 2.66 -14.89
N THR A 245 9.28 1.80 -14.71
CA THR A 245 9.57 0.62 -15.54
C THR A 245 9.26 -0.69 -14.82
N HIS A 246 9.47 -0.75 -13.51
CA HIS A 246 9.30 -1.96 -12.71
C HIS A 246 8.16 -1.82 -11.70
N PHE A 247 7.61 -2.95 -11.29
CA PHE A 247 6.77 -3.03 -10.11
C PHE A 247 7.00 -4.37 -9.40
N VAL A 248 6.67 -4.40 -8.11
CA VAL A 248 6.80 -5.58 -7.25
C VAL A 248 5.41 -6.05 -6.82
N SER A 249 5.26 -7.36 -6.67
CA SER A 249 4.08 -7.98 -6.07
C SER A 249 4.43 -8.97 -4.97
N SER A 250 3.50 -9.15 -4.04
CA SER A 250 3.59 -10.15 -2.98
C SER A 250 2.33 -11.02 -2.93
N SER A 251 2.46 -12.24 -2.41
CA SER A 251 1.41 -13.24 -2.52
C SER A 251 1.32 -14.17 -1.30
N SER A 252 0.14 -14.76 -1.13
CA SER A 252 -0.10 -15.88 -0.21
C SER A 252 0.73 -17.13 -0.55
N ASP A 253 1.34 -17.19 -1.74
CA ASP A 253 2.26 -18.26 -2.14
C ASP A 253 3.68 -18.11 -1.57
N LYS A 254 3.89 -17.15 -0.66
CA LYS A 254 5.15 -16.87 0.04
C LYS A 254 6.23 -16.22 -0.82
N SER A 255 5.92 -15.86 -2.07
CA SER A 255 6.89 -15.24 -2.98
C SER A 255 6.70 -13.74 -3.11
N VAL A 256 7.82 -13.06 -3.34
CA VAL A 256 7.87 -11.67 -3.81
C VAL A 256 8.40 -11.69 -5.25
N LYS A 257 7.67 -11.08 -6.18
CA LYS A 257 8.03 -11.06 -7.60
C LYS A 257 8.27 -9.65 -8.08
N VAL A 258 9.35 -9.46 -8.83
CA VAL A 258 9.64 -8.20 -9.52
C VAL A 258 9.32 -8.38 -11.00
N TRP A 259 8.61 -7.40 -11.55
CA TRP A 259 8.08 -7.42 -12.91
C TRP A 259 8.56 -6.21 -13.68
N ASP A 260 8.80 -6.41 -14.96
CA ASP A 260 8.96 -5.31 -15.93
C ASP A 260 7.59 -5.00 -16.55
N ALA A 261 7.14 -3.75 -16.43
CA ALA A 261 5.79 -3.33 -16.82
C ALA A 261 5.58 -3.37 -18.34
N SER A 262 6.63 -3.12 -19.12
CA SER A 262 6.57 -3.05 -20.59
C SER A 262 6.49 -4.43 -21.22
N SER A 263 7.45 -5.30 -20.89
CA SER A 263 7.54 -6.68 -21.36
C SER A 263 6.56 -7.63 -20.65
N ARG A 264 6.03 -7.23 -19.48
CA ARG A 264 5.08 -7.99 -18.65
C ARG A 264 5.67 -9.30 -18.16
N ALA A 265 6.97 -9.33 -17.98
CA ALA A 265 7.72 -10.50 -17.56
C ALA A 265 8.12 -10.39 -16.08
N CYS A 266 8.09 -11.53 -15.38
CA CYS A 266 8.71 -11.65 -14.07
C CYS A 266 10.23 -11.70 -14.27
N ILE A 267 10.94 -10.69 -13.78
CA ILE A 267 12.40 -10.57 -13.92
C ILE A 267 13.16 -11.10 -12.72
N ASN A 268 12.51 -11.19 -11.55
CA ASN A 268 13.08 -11.87 -10.38
C ASN A 268 11.99 -12.44 -9.46
N THR A 269 12.32 -13.46 -8.67
CA THR A 269 11.46 -13.96 -7.60
C THR A 269 12.28 -14.27 -6.35
N PHE A 270 11.83 -13.75 -5.21
CA PHE A 270 12.38 -14.08 -3.89
C PHE A 270 11.49 -15.14 -3.22
N PHE A 271 12.13 -16.10 -2.55
CA PHE A 271 11.49 -17.22 -1.84
C PHE A 271 11.92 -17.30 -0.36
N ASP A 272 12.32 -16.16 0.19
CA ASP A 272 12.88 -16.08 1.54
C ASP A 272 11.83 -16.16 2.65
N HIS A 273 10.60 -15.70 2.38
CA HIS A 273 9.50 -15.76 3.34
C HIS A 273 9.02 -17.19 3.57
N GLN A 274 8.70 -17.50 4.83
CA GLN A 274 8.23 -18.83 5.23
C GLN A 274 6.71 -18.93 5.29
N ASP A 275 6.01 -17.81 5.11
CA ASP A 275 4.55 -17.72 5.07
C ASP A 275 4.06 -16.59 4.14
N GLN A 276 2.76 -16.31 4.12
CA GLN A 276 2.12 -15.33 3.24
C GLN A 276 2.78 -13.94 3.34
N VAL A 277 3.03 -13.30 2.20
CA VAL A 277 3.67 -11.97 2.15
C VAL A 277 2.61 -10.90 1.88
N TRP A 278 2.22 -10.19 2.93
CA TRP A 278 1.09 -9.26 2.90
C TRP A 278 1.40 -7.91 2.26
N SER A 279 2.64 -7.43 2.37
CA SER A 279 2.98 -6.08 1.93
C SER A 279 4.33 -6.04 1.23
N VAL A 280 4.39 -5.26 0.15
CA VAL A 280 5.65 -4.88 -0.53
C VAL A 280 5.63 -3.39 -0.89
N LYS A 281 6.78 -2.72 -0.77
CA LYS A 281 6.98 -1.34 -1.25
C LYS A 281 8.40 -1.16 -1.75
N TYR A 282 8.58 -0.28 -2.74
CA TYR A 282 9.89 0.27 -3.05
C TYR A 282 10.24 1.41 -2.08
N ASN A 283 11.53 1.63 -1.86
CA ASN A 283 11.99 2.89 -1.29
C ASN A 283 11.96 4.02 -2.34
N SER A 284 12.18 5.26 -1.89
CA SER A 284 12.00 6.48 -2.70
C SER A 284 12.84 6.55 -4.00
N ASN A 285 13.94 5.81 -4.10
CA ASN A 285 14.81 5.79 -5.29
C ASN A 285 14.74 4.48 -6.08
N GLY A 286 13.92 3.51 -5.67
CA GLY A 286 13.74 2.24 -6.37
C GLY A 286 14.86 1.21 -6.15
N SER A 287 15.92 1.55 -5.41
CA SER A 287 17.05 0.65 -5.19
C SER A 287 16.81 -0.41 -4.12
N LYS A 288 15.73 -0.29 -3.33
CA LYS A 288 15.37 -1.24 -2.28
C LYS A 288 13.89 -1.58 -2.34
N ILE A 289 13.58 -2.82 -1.98
CA ILE A 289 12.21 -3.28 -1.72
C ILE A 289 12.12 -3.72 -0.27
N ILE A 290 11.05 -3.34 0.42
CA ILE A 290 10.63 -3.96 1.68
C ILE A 290 9.53 -4.98 1.41
N SER A 291 9.57 -6.10 2.12
CA SER A 291 8.42 -7.00 2.26
C SER A 291 8.18 -7.40 3.71
N ALA A 292 6.92 -7.68 4.04
CA ALA A 292 6.51 -8.16 5.35
C ALA A 292 5.29 -9.08 5.26
N GLY A 293 5.12 -10.00 6.22
CA GLY A 293 4.07 -11.02 6.15
C GLY A 293 3.77 -11.77 7.44
N ASP A 294 3.10 -12.92 7.28
CA ASP A 294 2.64 -13.81 8.37
C ASP A 294 3.80 -14.45 9.15
N ASP A 295 4.99 -14.55 8.56
CA ASP A 295 6.20 -15.00 9.24
C ASP A 295 6.80 -13.96 10.20
N ARG A 296 6.13 -12.81 10.35
CA ARG A 296 6.48 -11.73 11.29
C ARG A 296 7.87 -11.13 11.02
N ALA A 297 8.39 -11.35 9.82
CA ALA A 297 9.68 -10.85 9.39
C ALA A 297 9.53 -9.64 8.46
N ILE A 298 10.52 -8.76 8.51
CA ILE A 298 10.73 -7.73 7.49
C ILE A 298 11.96 -8.12 6.69
N HIS A 299 11.83 -8.21 5.37
CA HIS A 299 12.95 -8.39 4.45
C HIS A 299 13.19 -7.11 3.67
N ILE A 300 14.48 -6.74 3.50
CA ILE A 300 14.91 -5.68 2.61
C ILE A 300 15.74 -6.30 1.49
N TYR A 301 15.32 -6.07 0.25
CA TYR A 301 16.01 -6.53 -0.96
C TYR A 301 16.77 -5.40 -1.63
N ASP A 302 17.95 -5.70 -2.17
CA ASP A 302 18.67 -4.81 -3.08
C ASP A 302 18.17 -4.99 -4.52
N CYS A 303 17.96 -3.88 -5.22
CA CYS A 303 17.48 -3.85 -6.59
C CYS A 303 18.52 -3.16 -7.49
N PRO A 304 18.90 -3.76 -8.63
CA PRO A 304 19.73 -3.08 -9.60
C PRO A 304 18.99 -1.87 -10.18
N MET A 305 19.66 -0.72 -10.21
CA MET A 305 19.21 0.49 -10.92
C MET A 305 19.70 0.50 -12.36
#